data_AF-D6GX33-F1
#
_entry.id   AF-D6GX33-F1
#
_cell.length_a   1.000
_cell.length_b   1.000
_cell.length_c   1.000
_cell.angle_alpha   90.00
_cell.angle_beta   90.00
_cell.angle_gamma   90.00
#
_symmetry.space_group_name_H-M   'P 1'
#
loop_
_entity.id
_entity.type
_entity.pdbx_description
1 polymer ?
#
loop_
_entity_poly.entity_id
_entity_poly.type
_entity_poly.pdbx_seq_one_letter_code
_entity_poly.pdbx_strand_id
1 'polypeptide(L)'
;MHRKEAKRRFDWKSYDKRSLVETVNSVEKRLEGSYVSSRNGWMQKKELRLMDIVYNIHRHMVISGMIFYLLMRISTQPLCFNKMIMSRGNISIIDLLAVPVVS
;
A
#
# COMPACT_ATOMS: atom_id res chain seq x y z
N MET A 1 5.71 -34.88 -17.37
CA MET A 1 6.52 -33.65 -17.21
C MET A 1 7.53 -33.88 -16.08
N HIS A 2 8.83 -33.99 -16.40
CA HIS A 2 9.83 -34.55 -15.49
C HIS A 2 10.40 -33.51 -14.50
N ARG A 3 10.63 -33.93 -13.24
CA ARG A 3 11.19 -33.12 -12.12
C ARG A 3 12.46 -32.33 -12.50
N LYS A 4 13.29 -32.88 -13.40
CA LYS A 4 14.52 -32.26 -13.92
C LYS A 4 14.27 -31.04 -14.81
N GLU A 5 13.14 -30.99 -15.49
CA GLU A 5 12.78 -29.86 -16.36
C GLU A 5 12.14 -28.74 -15.55
N ALA A 6 11.31 -29.08 -14.57
CA ALA A 6 10.77 -28.13 -13.59
C ALA A 6 11.89 -27.41 -12.82
N LYS A 7 12.93 -28.14 -12.38
CA LYS A 7 14.08 -27.56 -11.68
C LYS A 7 14.92 -26.61 -12.54
N ARG A 8 14.99 -26.86 -13.86
CA ARG A 8 15.70 -26.00 -14.82
C ARG A 8 14.97 -24.70 -15.12
N ARG A 9 13.64 -24.75 -15.18
CA ARG A 9 12.78 -23.57 -15.40
C ARG A 9 12.39 -22.87 -14.09
N PHE A 10 12.91 -23.33 -12.96
CA PHE A 10 12.56 -22.80 -11.66
C PHE A 10 13.25 -21.46 -11.44
N ASP A 11 12.45 -20.43 -11.18
CA ASP A 11 12.96 -19.10 -10.88
C ASP A 11 13.39 -19.02 -9.40
N TRP A 12 14.66 -19.35 -9.16
CA TRP A 12 15.27 -19.27 -7.84
C TRP A 12 15.29 -17.83 -7.29
N LYS A 13 15.37 -16.81 -8.15
CA LYS A 13 15.37 -15.40 -7.70
C LYS A 13 14.02 -14.98 -7.15
N SER A 14 12.93 -15.46 -7.75
CA SER A 14 11.59 -15.26 -7.20
C SER A 14 11.38 -16.08 -5.93
N TYR A 15 11.93 -17.30 -5.88
CA TYR A 15 11.84 -18.17 -4.70
C TYR A 15 12.56 -17.61 -3.47
N ASP A 16 13.69 -16.91 -3.61
CA ASP A 16 14.39 -16.26 -2.49
C ASP A 16 13.51 -15.26 -1.74
N LYS A 17 12.50 -14.68 -2.41
CA LYS A 17 11.55 -13.74 -1.82
C LYS A 17 10.35 -14.43 -1.16
N ARG A 18 10.30 -15.77 -1.17
CA ARG A 18 9.16 -16.53 -0.63
C ARG A 18 8.92 -16.24 0.85
N SER A 19 9.97 -16.16 1.65
CA SER A 19 9.87 -15.85 3.09
C SER A 19 9.22 -14.48 3.33
N LEU A 20 9.54 -13.50 2.49
CA LEU A 20 8.92 -12.17 2.54
C LEU A 20 7.43 -12.24 2.20
N VAL A 21 7.07 -12.93 1.13
CA VAL A 21 5.66 -13.10 0.72
C VAL A 21 4.86 -13.84 1.81
N GLU A 22 5.41 -14.91 2.37
CA GLU A 22 4.77 -15.65 3.46
C GLU A 22 4.57 -14.77 4.71
N THR A 23 5.57 -13.92 5.02
CA THR A 23 5.46 -12.95 6.11
C THR A 23 4.37 -11.92 5.85
N VAL A 24 4.33 -11.34 4.64
CA VAL A 24 3.30 -10.36 4.24
C VAL A 24 1.91 -10.99 4.32
N ASN A 25 1.71 -12.15 3.70
CA ASN A 25 0.44 -12.87 3.74
C ASN A 25 0.02 -13.22 5.17
N SER A 26 0.98 -13.51 6.06
CA SER A 26 0.70 -13.79 7.46
C SER A 26 0.24 -12.52 8.21
N VAL A 27 0.84 -11.36 7.92
CA VAL A 27 0.43 -10.08 8.51
C VAL A 27 -0.94 -9.66 8.00
N GLU A 28 -1.17 -9.73 6.69
CA GLU A 28 -2.43 -9.38 6.05
C GLU A 28 -3.60 -10.21 6.61
N LYS A 29 -3.42 -11.53 6.74
CA LYS A 29 -4.43 -12.42 7.34
C LYS A 29 -4.76 -12.10 8.80
N ARG A 30 -3.84 -11.49 9.55
CA ARG A 30 -4.10 -11.05 10.93
C ARG A 30 -4.90 -9.74 10.98
N LEU A 31 -4.74 -8.88 9.97
CA LEU A 31 -5.46 -7.61 9.84
C LEU A 31 -6.87 -7.80 9.28
N GLU A 32 -6.96 -8.45 8.13
CA GLU A 32 -8.21 -8.55 7.34
C GLU A 32 -8.97 -9.87 7.59
N GLY A 33 -8.30 -10.85 8.23
CA GLY A 33 -8.83 -12.19 8.45
C GLY A 33 -8.30 -13.22 7.45
N SER A 34 -8.50 -14.50 7.77
CA SER A 34 -7.95 -15.62 7.00
C SER A 34 -8.92 -16.26 6.00
N TYR A 35 -10.16 -15.76 5.95
CA TYR A 35 -11.24 -16.32 5.14
C TYR A 35 -11.81 -15.29 4.18
N VAL A 36 -12.26 -15.79 3.03
CA VAL A 36 -12.89 -15.01 1.97
C VAL A 36 -14.40 -15.22 2.08
N SER A 37 -15.17 -14.13 2.11
CA SER A 37 -16.63 -14.15 2.34
C SER A 37 -17.39 -14.70 1.13
N SER A 38 -16.85 -14.47 -0.07
CA SER A 38 -17.48 -14.86 -1.33
C SER A 38 -17.53 -16.39 -1.54
N ARG A 39 -18.68 -16.91 -2.00
CA ARG A 39 -18.82 -18.34 -2.37
C ARG A 39 -18.36 -18.66 -3.81
N ASN A 40 -18.40 -17.68 -4.70
CA ASN A 40 -17.99 -17.83 -6.10
C ASN A 40 -16.47 -17.58 -6.23
N GLY A 41 -15.73 -18.52 -6.83
CA GLY A 41 -14.28 -18.41 -7.01
C GLY A 41 -13.82 -17.18 -7.79
N TRP A 42 -14.62 -16.65 -8.72
CA TRP A 42 -14.27 -15.40 -9.41
C TRP A 42 -14.36 -14.18 -8.48
N MET A 43 -15.37 -14.17 -7.61
CA MET A 43 -15.54 -13.13 -6.59
C MET A 43 -14.46 -13.25 -5.52
N GLN A 44 -14.09 -14.47 -5.11
CA GLN A 44 -12.98 -14.69 -4.18
C GLN A 44 -11.67 -14.10 -4.69
N LYS A 45 -11.36 -14.27 -5.98
CA LYS A 45 -10.17 -13.65 -6.60
C LYS A 45 -10.23 -12.12 -6.62
N LYS A 46 -11.41 -11.53 -6.69
CA LYS A 46 -11.58 -10.07 -6.60
C LYS A 46 -11.41 -9.59 -5.16
N GLU A 47 -11.99 -10.31 -4.21
CA GLU A 47 -11.88 -10.03 -2.78
C GLU A 47 -10.43 -10.07 -2.30
N LEU A 48 -9.68 -11.11 -2.66
CA LEU A 48 -8.25 -11.21 -2.36
C LEU A 48 -7.45 -10.03 -2.94
N ARG A 49 -7.72 -9.63 -4.19
CA ARG A 49 -7.08 -8.45 -4.79
C ARG A 49 -7.40 -7.16 -4.07
N LEU A 50 -8.63 -7.03 -3.56
CA LEU A 50 -9.04 -5.86 -2.80
C LEU A 50 -8.29 -5.82 -1.46
N MET A 51 -8.18 -6.96 -0.77
CA MET A 51 -7.40 -7.10 0.46
C MET A 51 -5.94 -6.69 0.24
N ASP A 52 -5.30 -7.15 -0.85
CA ASP A 52 -3.94 -6.74 -1.21
C ASP A 52 -3.81 -5.22 -1.38
N ILE A 53 -4.79 -4.58 -2.04
CA ILE A 53 -4.81 -3.13 -2.27
C ILE A 53 -5.00 -2.37 -0.95
N VAL A 54 -5.96 -2.79 -0.12
CA VAL A 54 -6.22 -2.17 1.19
C VAL A 54 -5.00 -2.28 2.08
N TYR A 55 -4.35 -3.45 2.12
CA TYR A 55 -3.12 -3.66 2.88
C TYR A 55 -2.00 -2.70 2.45
N ASN A 56 -1.82 -2.51 1.14
CA ASN A 56 -0.82 -1.59 0.61
C ASN A 56 -1.12 -0.12 0.96
N ILE A 57 -2.38 0.30 0.87
CA ILE A 57 -2.82 1.65 1.27
C ILE A 57 -2.59 1.85 2.77
N HIS A 58 -3.02 0.90 3.60
CA HIS A 58 -2.84 0.95 5.05
C HIS A 58 -1.35 1.08 5.41
N ARG A 59 -0.49 0.26 4.80
CA ARG A 59 0.96 0.33 5.02
C ARG A 59 1.53 1.69 4.61
N HIS A 60 1.11 2.24 3.47
CA HIS A 60 1.56 3.57 3.02
C HIS A 60 1.14 4.67 3.99
N MET A 61 -0.09 4.63 4.51
CA MET A 61 -0.62 5.59 5.49
C MET A 61 0.12 5.55 6.83
N VAL A 62 0.43 4.34 7.32
CA VAL A 62 1.19 4.18 8.58
C VAL A 62 2.60 4.72 8.43
N ILE A 63 3.29 4.39 7.33
CA ILE A 63 4.66 4.86 7.08
C ILE A 63 4.69 6.38 6.90
N SER A 64 3.77 6.94 6.10
CA SER A 64 3.72 8.39 5.87
C SER A 64 3.39 9.16 7.14
N GLY A 65 2.45 8.67 7.95
CA GLY A 65 2.13 9.23 9.25
C GLY A 65 3.30 9.18 10.24
N MET A 66 4.04 8.05 10.26
CA MET A 66 5.22 7.92 11.11
C MET A 66 6.34 8.89 10.68
N ILE A 67 6.58 9.03 9.38
CA ILE A 67 7.55 10.01 8.85
C ILE A 67 7.11 11.43 9.21
N PHE A 68 5.84 11.78 9.02
CA PHE A 68 5.30 13.09 9.40
C PHE A 68 5.49 13.38 10.90
N TYR A 69 5.19 12.42 11.77
CA TYR A 69 5.41 12.54 13.20
C TYR A 69 6.89 12.74 13.55
N LEU A 70 7.79 11.98 12.94
CA LEU A 70 9.24 12.14 13.13
C LEU A 70 9.73 13.53 12.71
N LEU A 71 9.24 14.04 11.56
CA LEU A 71 9.56 15.39 11.08
C LEU A 71 9.05 16.46 12.06
N MET A 72 7.83 16.30 12.58
CA MET A 72 7.27 17.19 13.61
C MET A 72 8.09 17.16 14.89
N ARG A 73 8.64 16.00 15.28
CA ARG A 73 9.46 15.85 16.48
C ARG A 73 10.85 16.48 16.34
N ILE A 74 11.44 16.44 15.15
CA ILE A 74 12.78 17.01 14.89
C ILE A 74 12.70 18.53 14.66
N SER A 75 11.60 19.04 14.13
CA SER A 75 11.39 20.47 13.89
C SER A 75 11.08 21.21 15.19
N THR A 76 12.10 21.76 15.85
CA THR A 76 11.96 22.57 17.07
C THR A 76 11.57 24.04 16.81
N GLN A 77 10.85 24.36 15.72
CA GLN A 77 10.34 25.72 15.49
C GLN A 77 8.87 25.73 15.03
N PRO A 78 7.91 26.17 15.87
CA PRO A 78 6.47 26.16 15.56
C PRO A 78 5.99 27.34 14.67
N LEU A 79 6.88 28.10 14.03
CA LEU A 79 6.52 29.39 13.42
C LEU A 79 5.95 29.30 11.99
N CYS A 80 6.19 28.21 11.25
CA CYS A 80 5.69 28.06 9.87
C CYS A 80 4.34 27.34 9.75
N PHE A 81 3.89 26.64 10.79
CA PHE A 81 2.64 25.86 10.75
C PHE A 81 1.39 26.74 10.81
N ASN A 82 1.39 27.79 11.63
CA ASN A 82 0.30 28.77 11.68
C ASN A 82 0.10 29.48 10.33
N LYS A 83 1.19 29.74 9.60
CA LYS A 83 1.13 30.39 8.28
C LYS A 83 0.58 29.46 7.19
N MET A 84 0.83 28.16 7.29
CA MET A 84 0.36 27.16 6.33
C MET A 84 -1.10 26.73 6.55
N ILE A 85 -1.58 26.68 7.80
CA ILE A 85 -3.00 26.39 8.10
C ILE A 85 -3.89 27.59 7.78
N MET A 86 -3.48 28.82 8.13
CA MET A 86 -4.26 30.03 7.78
C MET A 86 -4.36 30.28 6.27
N SER A 87 -3.37 29.87 5.47
CA SER A 87 -3.40 30.01 4.01
C SER A 87 -4.30 28.98 3.30
N ARG A 88 -4.71 27.90 3.97
CA ARG A 88 -5.50 26.81 3.37
C ARG A 88 -7.01 26.93 3.63
N GLY A 89 -7.49 28.11 4.00
CA GLY A 89 -8.91 28.38 4.21
C GLY A 89 -9.77 28.37 2.93
N ASN A 90 -9.17 28.40 1.73
CA ASN A 90 -9.91 28.43 0.46
C ASN A 90 -9.11 27.75 -0.67
N ILE A 91 -9.14 26.42 -0.74
CA ILE A 91 -8.81 25.74 -1.99
C ILE A 91 -10.01 24.85 -2.32
N SER A 92 -10.89 25.42 -3.14
CA SER A 92 -12.02 24.73 -3.74
C SER A 92 -11.52 23.56 -4.59
N ILE A 93 -12.23 22.44 -4.53
CA ILE A 93 -11.99 21.15 -5.23
C ILE A 93 -11.78 21.26 -6.76
N ILE A 94 -11.94 22.46 -7.33
CA ILE A 94 -11.90 22.77 -8.76
C ILE A 94 -10.46 22.78 -9.32
N ASP A 95 -9.44 23.03 -8.50
CA ASP A 95 -8.05 23.18 -8.98
C ASP A 95 -7.31 21.84 -9.24
N LEU A 96 -7.89 20.69 -8.83
CA LEU A 96 -7.26 19.37 -9.00
C LEU A 96 -7.56 18.71 -10.36
N LEU A 97 -8.43 19.30 -11.19
CA LEU A 97 -8.79 18.79 -12.52
C LEU A 97 -8.03 19.46 -13.67
N ALA A 98 -7.16 20.43 -13.39
CA ALA A 98 -6.33 21.09 -14.40
C ALA A 98 -4.98 20.37 -14.58
N VAL A 99 -4.99 19.11 -15.01
CA VAL A 99 -3.80 18.52 -15.64
C VAL A 99 -3.94 18.72 -17.14
N PRO A 100 -3.12 19.59 -17.78
CA PRO A 100 -3.17 19.71 -19.23
C PRO A 100 -2.65 18.41 -19.85
N VAL A 101 -3.53 17.74 -20.61
CA VAL A 101 -3.17 16.73 -21.60
C VAL A 101 -2.26 17.41 -22.62
N VAL A 102 -1.00 17.01 -22.64
CA VAL A 102 -0.04 17.42 -23.67
C VAL A 102 -0.41 16.69 -24.95
N SER A 103 -0.77 17.45 -25.99
CA SER A 103 -0.81 17.04 -27.39
C SER A 103 0.56 17.21 -28.04
#